data_AF-A0A7C1M3Q9-F1
#
_entry.id   AF-A0A7C1M3Q9-F1
#
_cell.length_a   1.000
_cell.length_b   1.000
_cell.length_c   1.000
_cell.angle_alpha   90.00
_cell.angle_beta   90.00
_cell.angle_gamma   90.00
#
_symmetry.space_group_name_H-M   'P 1'
#
loop_
_entity.id
_entity.type
_entity.pdbx_description
1 polymer ?
#
loop_
_entity_poly.entity_id
_entity_poly.type
_entity_poly.pdbx_seq_one_letter_code
_entity_poly.pdbx_strand_id
1 'polypeptide(L)'
;MEATKRSVNGHYGSTETIDIELFTGWKVKVKNLLVTACGEESQHFVAFEKGEKRGTMESNYSIKKRLGAIFLAAKEDFDGGYLASLKYLVQAEVFDSELEQATELLNNGYKLAAAVITGVVLETALRDLCD
;
A
#
# COMPACT_ATOMS: atom_id res chain seq x y z
N MET A 1 5.37 -1.04 -17.61
CA MET A 1 5.71 -2.47 -17.39
C MET A 1 6.79 -3.02 -18.33
N GLU A 2 7.33 -2.24 -19.29
CA GLU A 2 8.28 -2.72 -20.32
C GLU A 2 9.78 -2.54 -20.01
N ALA A 3 10.15 -1.79 -18.97
CA ALA A 3 11.54 -1.38 -18.74
C ALA A 3 12.53 -2.51 -18.36
N THR A 4 12.08 -3.75 -18.17
CA THR A 4 12.93 -4.90 -17.78
C THR A 4 13.03 -5.97 -18.86
N LYS A 5 12.53 -5.71 -20.07
CA LYS A 5 12.51 -6.66 -21.17
C LYS A 5 13.82 -6.58 -21.96
N ARG A 6 14.62 -7.65 -21.96
CA ARG A 6 15.71 -7.85 -22.93
C ARG A 6 15.40 -9.07 -23.78
N SER A 7 15.18 -8.82 -25.07
CA SER A 7 15.02 -9.88 -26.07
C SER A 7 16.41 -10.30 -26.54
N VAL A 8 16.72 -11.59 -26.43
CA VAL A 8 17.97 -12.16 -26.95
C VAL A 8 17.60 -13.08 -28.11
N ASN A 9 18.02 -12.72 -29.32
CA ASN A 9 17.80 -13.54 -30.51
C ASN A 9 18.88 -14.62 -30.60
N GLY A 10 18.47 -15.89 -30.48
CA GLY A 10 19.32 -17.05 -30.71
C GLY A 10 18.99 -17.73 -32.04
N HIS A 11 19.83 -18.69 -32.44
CA HIS A 11 19.69 -19.48 -33.69
C HIS A 11 18.37 -20.25 -33.82
N TYR A 12 17.61 -20.41 -32.72
CA TYR A 12 16.33 -21.13 -32.65
C TYR A 12 15.13 -20.24 -32.26
N GLY A 13 15.29 -18.90 -32.24
CA GLY A 13 14.22 -17.95 -31.93
C GLY A 13 14.59 -16.92 -30.85
N SER A 14 13.70 -15.95 -30.63
CA SER A 14 13.84 -14.90 -29.62
C SER A 14 13.50 -15.44 -28.23
N THR A 15 14.47 -15.49 -27.31
CA THR A 15 14.21 -15.79 -25.90
C THR A 15 14.10 -14.49 -25.12
N GLU A 16 12.96 -14.26 -24.49
CA GLU A 16 12.77 -13.13 -23.58
C GLU A 16 13.47 -13.44 -22.26
N THR A 17 14.58 -12.76 -21.99
CA THR A 17 15.32 -12.89 -20.74
C THR A 17 14.99 -11.71 -19.84
N ILE A 18 14.75 -12.00 -18.56
CA ILE A 18 14.60 -10.97 -17.54
C ILE A 18 15.94 -10.84 -16.83
N ASP A 19 16.36 -9.60 -16.61
CA ASP A 19 17.47 -9.28 -15.73
C ASP A 19 17.15 -9.74 -14.29
N ILE A 20 17.87 -10.76 -13.83
CA ILE A 20 17.59 -11.45 -12.57
C ILE A 20 17.89 -10.53 -11.38
N GLU A 21 18.88 -9.64 -11.50
CA GLU A 21 19.27 -8.71 -10.43
C GLU A 21 18.20 -7.64 -10.25
N LEU A 22 17.75 -7.04 -11.37
CA LEU A 22 16.65 -6.07 -11.35
C LEU A 22 15.34 -6.71 -10.86
N PHE A 23 15.07 -7.95 -11.26
CA PHE A 23 13.87 -8.66 -10.82
C PHE A 23 13.92 -8.99 -9.33
N THR A 24 15.08 -9.40 -8.82
CA THR A 24 15.28 -9.64 -7.39
C THR A 24 15.09 -8.37 -6.58
N GLY A 25 15.69 -7.25 -7.03
CA GLY A 25 15.49 -5.95 -6.40
C GLY A 25 14.03 -5.49 -6.41
N TRP A 26 13.31 -5.75 -7.50
CA TRP A 26 11.88 -5.48 -7.59
C TRP A 26 11.06 -6.31 -6.58
N LYS A 27 11.34 -7.62 -6.45
CA LYS A 27 10.65 -8.49 -5.48
C LYS A 27 10.82 -7.98 -4.05
N VAL A 28 12.03 -7.59 -3.65
CA VAL A 28 12.31 -7.06 -2.31
C VAL A 28 11.53 -5.77 -2.05
N LYS A 29 11.51 -4.84 -3.02
CA LYS A 29 10.76 -3.58 -2.91
C LYS A 29 9.26 -3.82 -2.76
N VAL A 30 8.71 -4.74 -3.56
CA VAL A 30 7.28 -5.08 -3.48
C VAL A 30 6.93 -5.75 -2.17
N LYS A 31 7.75 -6.71 -1.69
CA LYS A 31 7.53 -7.34 -0.38
C LYS A 31 7.51 -6.31 0.73
N ASN A 32 8.48 -5.39 0.78
CA ASN A 32 8.51 -4.34 1.79
C ASN A 32 7.23 -3.47 1.74
N LEU A 33 6.82 -3.06 0.53
CA LEU A 33 5.59 -2.28 0.37
C LEU A 33 4.34 -3.04 0.83
N LEU A 34 4.23 -4.33 0.48
CA LEU A 34 3.10 -5.16 0.91
C LEU A 34 3.06 -5.35 2.43
N VAL A 35 4.22 -5.47 3.09
CA VAL A 35 4.28 -5.53 4.56
C VAL A 35 3.86 -4.20 5.17
N THR A 36 4.39 -3.08 4.68
CA THR A 36 4.07 -1.75 5.24
C THR A 36 2.63 -1.34 4.97
N ALA A 37 2.12 -1.60 3.77
CA ALA A 37 0.76 -1.24 3.39
C ALA A 37 -0.22 -2.28 3.94
N CYS A 38 -0.14 -3.53 3.52
CA CYS A 38 -1.15 -4.56 3.80
C CYS A 38 -0.93 -5.32 5.12
N GLY A 39 0.28 -5.35 5.66
CA GLY A 39 0.67 -6.21 6.78
C GLY A 39 1.16 -7.60 6.36
N GLU A 40 1.97 -8.24 7.21
CA GLU A 40 2.58 -9.55 6.95
C GLU A 40 1.56 -10.69 6.87
N GLU A 41 0.45 -10.59 7.59
CA GLU A 41 -0.62 -11.61 7.57
C GLU A 41 -1.64 -11.39 6.44
N SER A 42 -1.44 -10.37 5.60
CA SER A 42 -2.37 -10.07 4.51
C SER A 42 -2.42 -11.15 3.44
N GLN A 43 -3.60 -11.34 2.85
CA GLN A 43 -3.77 -12.26 1.71
C GLN A 43 -2.84 -11.90 0.54
N HIS A 44 -2.56 -10.60 0.33
CA HIS A 44 -1.63 -10.13 -0.69
C HIS A 44 -0.19 -10.57 -0.42
N PHE A 45 0.32 -10.36 0.79
CA PHE A 45 1.69 -10.75 1.14
C PHE A 45 1.85 -12.27 1.08
N VAL A 46 0.92 -13.02 1.68
CA VAL A 46 0.93 -14.49 1.66
C VAL A 46 0.85 -15.04 0.23
N ALA A 47 0.01 -14.47 -0.63
CA ALA A 47 -0.09 -14.86 -2.03
C ALA A 47 1.21 -14.54 -2.79
N PHE A 48 1.83 -13.39 -2.52
CA PHE A 48 3.10 -12.99 -3.13
C PHE A 48 4.23 -13.95 -2.76
N GLU A 49 4.37 -14.31 -1.47
CA GLU A 49 5.38 -15.26 -1.01
C GLU A 49 5.20 -16.66 -1.61
N LYS A 50 3.95 -17.14 -1.68
CA LYS A 50 3.64 -18.42 -2.35
C LYS A 50 3.92 -18.34 -3.85
N GLY A 51 3.55 -17.23 -4.48
CA GLY A 51 3.74 -16.99 -5.90
C GLY A 51 5.20 -16.80 -6.31
N GLU A 52 6.10 -16.50 -5.38
CA GLU A 52 7.54 -16.41 -5.65
C GLU A 52 8.18 -17.80 -5.83
N LYS A 53 7.60 -18.83 -5.20
CA LYS A 53 8.10 -20.20 -5.29
C LYS A 53 8.02 -20.68 -6.74
N ARG A 54 9.16 -21.12 -7.27
CA ARG A 54 9.31 -21.58 -8.64
C ARG A 54 8.73 -22.98 -8.80
N GLY A 55 7.85 -23.16 -9.77
CA GLY A 55 7.40 -24.48 -10.20
C GLY A 55 8.42 -25.21 -11.09
N THR A 56 8.24 -26.53 -11.26
CA THR A 56 9.05 -27.34 -12.19
C THR A 56 8.92 -26.78 -13.61
N MET A 57 10.06 -26.57 -14.29
CA MET A 57 10.14 -26.01 -15.66
C MET A 57 9.56 -24.60 -15.83
N GLU A 58 9.34 -23.86 -14.74
CA GLU A 58 8.77 -22.51 -14.81
C GLU A 58 9.81 -21.47 -15.25
N SER A 59 9.44 -20.57 -16.16
CA SER A 59 10.29 -19.46 -16.60
C SER A 59 10.28 -18.28 -15.62
N ASN A 60 11.34 -17.47 -15.59
CA ASN A 60 11.35 -16.23 -14.79
C ASN A 60 10.25 -15.26 -15.23
N TYR A 61 9.84 -15.31 -16.50
CA TYR A 61 8.79 -14.47 -17.05
C TYR A 61 7.41 -14.83 -16.50
N SER A 62 7.09 -16.12 -16.43
CA SER A 62 5.84 -16.58 -15.82
C SER A 62 5.75 -16.21 -14.34
N ILE A 63 6.87 -16.31 -13.59
CA ILE A 63 6.93 -15.86 -12.20
C ILE A 63 6.69 -14.35 -12.12
N LYS A 64 7.40 -13.54 -12.92
CA LYS A 64 7.22 -12.08 -12.95
C LYS A 64 5.78 -11.69 -13.28
N LYS A 65 5.15 -12.37 -14.24
CA LYS A 65 3.76 -12.11 -14.63
C LYS A 65 2.78 -12.41 -13.49
N ARG A 66 2.94 -13.56 -12.82
CA ARG A 66 2.11 -13.92 -11.65
C ARG A 66 2.28 -12.93 -10.51
N LEU A 67 3.52 -12.62 -10.14
CA LEU A 67 3.81 -11.66 -9.06
C LEU A 67 3.29 -10.25 -9.40
N GLY A 68 3.38 -9.84 -10.66
CA GLY A 68 2.82 -8.57 -11.14
C GLY A 68 1.30 -8.50 -11.00
N ALA A 69 0.59 -9.60 -11.27
CA ALA A 69 -0.87 -9.66 -11.09
C ALA A 69 -1.27 -9.57 -9.61
N ILE A 70 -0.55 -10.27 -8.72
CA ILE A 70 -0.78 -10.19 -7.27
C ILE A 70 -0.54 -8.77 -6.76
N PHE A 71 0.55 -8.14 -7.22
CA PHE A 71 0.86 -6.75 -6.87
C PHE A 71 -0.21 -5.77 -7.37
N LEU A 72 -0.73 -5.97 -8.58
CA LEU A 72 -1.78 -5.12 -9.12
C LEU A 72 -3.08 -5.24 -8.32
N ALA A 73 -3.48 -6.46 -7.95
CA ALA A 73 -4.63 -6.67 -7.07
C ALA A 73 -4.45 -5.98 -5.71
N ALA A 74 -3.26 -6.08 -5.11
CA ALA A 74 -2.96 -5.36 -3.87
C ALA A 74 -3.03 -3.83 -4.04
N LYS A 75 -2.61 -3.31 -5.20
CA LYS A 75 -2.73 -1.88 -5.53
C LYS A 75 -4.20 -1.47 -5.71
N GLU A 76 -5.00 -2.29 -6.38
CA GLU A 76 -6.43 -2.02 -6.58
C GLU A 76 -7.17 -2.00 -5.23
N ASP A 77 -6.87 -2.92 -4.32
CA ASP A 77 -7.45 -2.91 -2.96
C ASP A 77 -6.91 -1.75 -2.11
N PHE A 78 -5.64 -1.38 -2.29
CA PHE A 78 -5.06 -0.18 -1.66
C PHE A 78 -5.78 1.10 -2.12
N ASP A 79 -5.89 1.29 -3.43
CA ASP A 79 -6.55 2.45 -4.05
C ASP A 79 -8.07 2.44 -3.78
N GLY A 80 -8.67 1.24 -3.65
CA GLY A 80 -10.09 1.02 -3.34
C GLY A 80 -10.47 1.23 -1.87
N GLY A 81 -9.56 1.74 -1.04
CA GLY A 81 -9.84 2.17 0.33
C GLY A 81 -9.73 1.08 1.40
N TYR A 82 -9.33 -0.15 1.04
CA TYR A 82 -9.11 -1.22 2.03
C TYR A 82 -7.93 -0.94 2.97
N LEU A 83 -7.08 0.03 2.60
CA LEU A 83 -5.91 0.50 3.35
C LEU A 83 -6.01 1.94 3.83
N ALA A 84 -7.25 2.38 4.06
CA ALA A 84 -7.54 3.65 4.72
C ALA A 84 -6.88 3.80 6.11
N SER A 85 -6.32 2.73 6.69
CA SER A 85 -5.57 2.76 7.94
C SER A 85 -4.48 3.84 7.97
N LEU A 86 -3.70 4.03 6.89
CA LEU A 86 -2.63 5.03 6.92
C LEU A 86 -3.16 6.47 6.87
N LYS A 87 -4.19 6.73 6.05
CA LYS A 87 -4.86 8.04 6.01
C LYS A 87 -5.50 8.34 7.38
N TYR A 88 -6.19 7.36 7.96
CA TYR A 88 -6.82 7.51 9.28
C TYR A 88 -5.81 7.69 10.41
N LEU A 89 -4.65 7.05 10.36
CA LEU A 89 -3.59 7.25 11.36
C LEU A 89 -3.05 8.68 11.33
N VAL A 90 -2.76 9.23 10.15
CA VAL A 90 -2.30 10.62 10.01
C VAL A 90 -3.39 11.61 10.43
N GLN A 91 -4.64 11.35 10.05
CA GLN A 91 -5.77 12.18 10.47
C GLN A 91 -5.99 12.13 11.98
N ALA A 92 -5.84 10.97 12.60
CA ALA A 92 -5.95 10.84 14.04
C ALA A 92 -4.89 11.70 14.76
N GLU A 93 -3.65 11.73 14.29
CA GLU A 93 -2.59 12.57 14.85
C GLU A 93 -2.92 14.07 14.73
N VAL A 94 -3.45 14.51 13.59
CA VAL A 94 -3.90 15.90 13.40
C VAL A 94 -5.07 16.22 14.33
N PHE A 95 -6.09 15.35 14.38
CA PHE A 95 -7.24 15.54 15.25
C PHE A 95 -6.87 15.57 16.73
N ASP A 96 -5.88 14.77 17.15
CA ASP A 96 -5.41 14.75 18.54
C ASP A 96 -4.88 16.14 18.95
N SER A 97 -4.08 16.78 18.08
CA SER A 97 -3.56 18.13 18.34
C SER A 97 -4.65 19.21 18.41
N GLU A 98 -5.72 19.08 17.63
CA GLU A 98 -6.85 20.01 17.63
C GLU A 98 -7.77 19.78 18.85
N LEU A 99 -7.94 18.53 19.27
CA LEU A 99 -8.68 18.18 20.49
C LEU A 99 -7.93 18.58 21.75
N GLU A 100 -6.59 18.54 21.74
CA GLU A 100 -5.76 19.07 22.81
C GLU A 100 -5.95 20.58 22.96
N GLN A 101 -5.96 21.34 21.85
CA GLN A 101 -6.29 22.78 21.85
C GLN A 101 -7.71 23.04 22.37
N ALA A 102 -8.70 22.26 21.94
CA ALA A 102 -10.07 22.37 22.44
C ALA A 102 -10.15 22.12 23.95
N THR A 103 -9.36 21.18 24.46
CA THR A 103 -9.25 20.86 25.89
C THR A 103 -8.62 22.01 26.67
N GLU A 104 -7.55 22.62 26.17
CA GLU A 104 -6.92 23.78 26.80
C GLU A 104 -7.88 24.98 26.85
N LEU A 105 -8.62 25.24 25.78
CA LEU A 105 -9.65 26.29 25.73
C LEU A 105 -10.77 26.03 26.72
N LEU A 106 -11.22 24.78 26.84
CA LEU A 106 -12.24 24.39 27.81
C LEU A 106 -11.77 24.62 29.25
N ASN A 107 -10.53 24.24 29.56
CA ASN A 107 -9.90 24.43 30.88
C ASN A 107 -9.75 25.91 31.24
N ASN A 108 -9.51 26.77 30.25
CA ASN A 108 -9.45 28.22 30.43
C ASN A 108 -10.83 28.91 30.38
N GLY A 109 -11.93 28.15 30.31
CA GLY A 109 -13.31 28.66 30.35
C GLY A 109 -13.89 29.11 29.01
N TYR A 110 -13.15 28.97 27.91
CA TYR A 110 -13.59 29.32 26.55
C TYR A 110 -14.47 28.23 25.92
N LYS A 111 -15.61 27.94 26.56
CA LYS A 111 -16.52 26.84 26.19
C LYS A 111 -17.00 26.88 24.74
N LEU A 112 -17.29 28.08 24.21
CA LEU A 112 -17.75 28.22 22.82
C LEU A 112 -16.64 27.89 21.83
N ALA A 113 -15.42 28.37 22.08
CA ALA A 113 -14.27 28.08 21.21
C ALA A 113 -13.93 26.59 21.22
N ALA A 114 -13.91 25.97 22.40
CA ALA A 114 -13.73 24.52 22.53
C ALA A 114 -14.79 23.72 21.76
N ALA A 115 -16.07 24.08 21.92
CA ALA A 115 -17.17 23.39 21.23
C ALA A 115 -17.09 23.51 19.70
N VAL A 116 -16.66 24.66 19.19
CA VAL A 116 -16.46 24.85 17.74
C VAL A 116 -15.36 23.94 17.22
N ILE A 117 -14.19 23.89 17.89
CA ILE A 117 -13.06 23.05 17.44
C ILE A 117 -13.43 21.57 17.46
N THR A 118 -14.00 21.08 18.57
CA THR A 118 -14.47 19.68 18.66
C THR A 118 -15.53 19.37 17.61
N GLY A 119 -16.44 20.31 17.33
CA GLY A 119 -17.47 20.16 16.31
C GLY A 119 -16.90 20.04 14.89
N VAL A 120 -15.90 20.86 14.56
CA VAL A 120 -15.21 20.80 13.27
C VAL A 120 -14.44 19.49 13.10
N VAL A 121 -13.73 19.03 14.14
CA VAL A 121 -13.04 17.74 14.14
C VAL A 121 -14.04 16.60 13.91
N LEU A 122 -15.17 16.60 14.61
CA LEU A 122 -16.24 15.59 14.45
C LEU A 122 -16.85 15.61 13.04
N GLU A 123 -17.17 16.80 12.51
CA GLU A 123 -17.74 16.93 11.17
C GLU A 123 -16.76 16.41 10.10
N THR A 124 -15.48 16.76 10.23
CA THR A 124 -14.44 16.34 9.29
C THR A 124 -14.28 14.82 9.33
N ALA A 125 -14.19 14.22 10.52
CA ALA A 125 -14.11 12.77 10.67
C ALA A 125 -15.32 12.03 10.08
N LEU A 126 -16.53 12.55 10.29
CA LEU A 126 -17.76 11.96 9.74
C LEU A 126 -17.84 12.10 8.22
N ARG A 127 -17.40 13.23 7.66
CA ARG A 127 -17.37 13.45 6.21
C ARG A 127 -16.41 12.48 5.54
N ASP A 128 -15.20 12.35 6.08
CA ASP A 128 -14.19 11.42 5.57
C ASP A 128 -14.59 9.94 5.70
N LEU A 129 -15.48 9.58 6.63
CA LEU A 129 -15.99 8.21 6.77
C LEU A 129 -17.08 7.88 5.74
N CYS A 130 -17.80 8.90 5.27
CA CYS A 130 -18.89 8.76 4.31
C CYS A 130 -18.45 8.90 2.85
N ASP A 131 -17.24 9.41 2.62
CA ASP A 131 -16.57 9.49 1.31
C ASP A 131 -15.85 8.18 0.97
#